data_AF-A0A355BF57-F1
#
_entry.id   AF-A0A355BF57-F1
#
_cell.length_a   1.000
_cell.length_b   1.000
_cell.length_c   1.000
_cell.angle_alpha   90.00
_cell.angle_beta   90.00
_cell.angle_gamma   90.00
#
_symmetry.space_group_name_H-M   'P 1'
#
loop_
_entity.id
_entity.type
_entity.pdbx_description
1 polymer ?
#
loop_
_entity_poly.entity_id
_entity_poly.type
_entity_poly.pdbx_seq_one_letter_code
_entity_poly.pdbx_strand_id
1 'polypeptide(L)'
;NRVFPVSNQSESIITCLRKKVAENGVIELFNCPINKITKNQNQSFSVSTKERIYEFDKLVIATGSSKKTWQLIENLGHKIVPSLPSLFTFNCK
;
A
#
# COMPACT_ATOMS: atom_id res chain seq x y z
N ASN A 1 2.28 -18.23 21.37
CA ASN A 1 3.65 -18.27 20.78
C ASN A 1 3.84 -17.09 19.85
N ARG A 2 5.00 -16.43 19.89
CA ARG A 2 5.41 -15.36 18.96
C ARG A 2 6.47 -15.93 18.04
N VAL A 3 6.45 -15.54 16.76
CA VAL A 3 7.39 -16.02 15.75
C VAL A 3 8.35 -14.89 15.40
N PHE A 4 9.64 -15.22 15.33
CA PHE A 4 10.72 -14.30 15.00
C PHE A 4 11.67 -14.97 14.00
N PRO A 5 12.35 -14.19 13.13
CA PRO A 5 13.42 -14.73 12.32
C PRO A 5 14.55 -15.23 13.23
N VAL A 6 15.23 -16.31 12.85
CA VAL A 6 16.37 -16.86 13.61
C VAL A 6 17.48 -15.81 13.82
N SER A 7 17.66 -14.91 12.85
CA SER A 7 18.60 -13.78 12.94
C SER A 7 18.22 -12.73 13.98
N ASN A 8 16.96 -12.72 14.45
CA ASN A 8 16.35 -11.65 15.24
C ASN A 8 16.45 -10.26 14.59
N GLN A 9 16.60 -10.18 13.26
CA GLN A 9 16.66 -8.94 12.50
C GLN A 9 15.49 -8.85 11.52
N SER A 10 14.76 -7.72 11.52
CA SER A 10 13.67 -7.46 10.57
C SER A 10 14.16 -7.43 9.11
N GLU A 11 15.41 -7.00 8.89
CA GLU A 11 16.04 -6.97 7.57
C GLU A 11 16.04 -8.33 6.87
N SER A 12 16.13 -9.43 7.63
CA SER A 12 16.07 -10.78 7.05
C SER A 12 14.74 -11.06 6.34
N ILE A 13 13.63 -10.53 6.87
CA ILE A 13 12.31 -10.66 6.25
C ILE A 13 12.22 -9.76 5.00
N ILE A 14 12.71 -8.52 5.09
CA ILE A 14 12.72 -7.57 3.97
C ILE A 14 13.53 -8.14 2.80
N THR A 15 14.73 -8.63 3.07
CA THR A 15 15.63 -9.21 2.07
C THR A 15 15.00 -10.45 1.41
N CYS A 16 14.37 -11.32 2.21
CA CYS A 16 13.67 -12.49 1.68
C CYS A 16 12.58 -12.11 0.67
N LEU A 17 11.75 -11.13 1.00
CA LEU A 17 10.67 -10.66 0.12
C LEU A 17 11.21 -9.97 -1.14
N ARG A 18 12.19 -9.07 -1.00
CA ARG A 18 12.81 -8.38 -2.15
C ARG A 18 13.46 -9.35 -3.13
N LYS A 19 14.12 -10.39 -2.62
CA LYS A 19 14.66 -11.46 -3.46
C LYS A 19 13.57 -12.10 -4.32
N LYS A 20 12.39 -12.38 -3.75
CA LYS A 20 11.26 -12.94 -4.49
C LYS A 20 10.65 -11.98 -5.50
N VAL A 21 10.57 -10.69 -5.18
CA VAL A 21 10.15 -9.65 -6.13
C VAL A 21 11.08 -9.64 -7.35
N ALA A 22 12.39 -9.62 -7.14
CA ALA A 22 13.39 -9.64 -8.21
C ALA A 22 13.36 -10.93 -9.04
N GLU A 23 13.28 -12.11 -8.40
CA GLU A 23 13.19 -13.41 -9.08
C GLU A 23 11.96 -13.54 -9.99
N ASN A 24 10.88 -12.84 -9.67
CA ASN A 24 9.63 -12.86 -10.45
C ASN A 24 9.52 -11.67 -11.43
N GLY A 25 10.57 -10.85 -11.57
CA GLY A 25 10.58 -9.72 -12.50
C GLY A 25 9.55 -8.62 -12.17
N VAL A 26 9.17 -8.48 -10.91
CA VAL A 26 8.23 -7.44 -10.47
C VAL A 26 8.94 -6.08 -10.51
N ILE A 27 8.31 -5.08 -11.14
CA ILE A 27 8.84 -3.73 -11.26
C ILE A 27 8.45 -2.92 -10.03
N GLU A 28 9.45 -2.39 -9.32
CA GLU A 28 9.26 -1.52 -8.16
C GLU A 28 9.56 -0.06 -8.51
N LEU A 29 8.64 0.84 -8.17
CA LEU A 29 8.81 2.28 -8.34
C LEU A 29 8.79 2.96 -6.96
N PHE A 30 9.95 3.42 -6.50
CA PHE A 30 10.09 4.19 -5.28
C PHE A 30 9.86 5.69 -5.55
N ASN A 31 9.59 6.45 -4.48
CA ASN A 31 9.37 7.90 -4.55
C ASN A 31 8.26 8.30 -5.54
N CYS A 32 7.26 7.43 -5.69
CA CYS A 32 6.20 7.56 -6.68
C CYS A 32 4.83 7.76 -5.98
N PRO A 33 4.57 8.93 -5.36
CA PRO A 33 3.33 9.15 -4.63
C PRO A 33 2.14 9.22 -5.59
N ILE A 34 1.12 8.40 -5.31
CA ILE A 34 -0.13 8.41 -6.07
C ILE A 34 -0.99 9.61 -5.62
N ASN A 35 -1.55 10.31 -6.60
CA ASN A 35 -2.37 11.51 -6.41
C ASN A 35 -3.82 11.31 -6.83
N LYS A 36 -4.08 10.42 -7.80
CA LYS A 36 -5.44 10.14 -8.28
C LYS A 36 -5.53 8.70 -8.76
N ILE A 37 -6.69 8.10 -8.53
CA ILE A 37 -7.06 6.80 -9.09
C ILE A 37 -8.43 6.97 -9.72
N THR A 38 -8.59 6.55 -10.98
CA THR A 38 -9.87 6.62 -11.69
C THR A 38 -10.17 5.24 -12.26
N LYS A 39 -11.42 4.77 -12.10
CA LYS A 39 -11.91 3.58 -12.79
C LYS A 39 -12.50 3.99 -14.14
N ASN A 40 -11.98 3.41 -15.21
CA ASN A 40 -12.37 3.71 -16.58
C ASN A 40 -13.60 2.88 -17.01
N GLN A 41 -14.25 3.29 -18.10
CA GLN A 41 -15.46 2.61 -18.62
C GLN A 41 -15.19 1.16 -19.05
N ASN A 42 -14.00 0.88 -19.57
CA ASN A 42 -13.52 -0.45 -19.97
C ASN A 42 -13.07 -1.33 -18.79
N GLN A 43 -13.42 -0.99 -17.55
CA GLN A 43 -13.00 -1.68 -16.33
C GLN A 43 -11.50 -1.60 -16.00
N SER A 44 -10.70 -0.79 -16.70
CA SER A 44 -9.31 -0.52 -16.33
C SER A 44 -9.21 0.60 -15.28
N PHE A 45 -8.00 0.82 -14.78
CA PHE A 45 -7.66 1.86 -13.80
C PHE A 45 -6.57 2.77 -14.33
N SER A 46 -6.83 4.08 -14.30
CA SER A 46 -5.81 5.12 -14.47
C SER A 46 -5.28 5.54 -13.11
N VAL A 47 -3.97 5.37 -12.89
CA VAL A 47 -3.26 5.74 -11.66
C VAL A 47 -2.33 6.91 -11.96
N SER A 48 -2.64 8.08 -11.42
CA SER A 48 -1.89 9.30 -11.68
C SER A 48 -0.90 9.61 -10.57
N THR A 49 0.31 9.96 -10.97
CA THR A 49 1.39 10.49 -10.14
C THR A 49 1.60 11.96 -10.49
N LYS A 50 2.61 12.61 -9.89
CA LYS A 50 3.01 13.96 -10.29
C LYS A 50 3.57 14.01 -11.72
N GLU A 51 4.23 12.93 -12.15
CA GLU A 51 5.03 12.91 -13.38
C GLU A 51 4.27 12.31 -14.56
N ARG A 52 3.46 11.28 -14.32
CA ARG A 52 2.75 10.55 -15.38
C ARG A 52 1.52 9.80 -14.87
N ILE A 53 0.77 9.27 -15.83
CA ILE A 53 -0.37 8.38 -15.62
C ILE A 53 0.03 6.97 -16.05
N TYR A 54 -0.35 5.98 -15.24
CA TYR A 54 -0.19 4.55 -15.51
C TYR A 54 -1.56 3.90 -15.70
N GLU A 55 -1.66 2.96 -16.62
CA GLU A 55 -2.88 2.20 -16.90
C GLU A 55 -2.72 0.75 -16.45
N PHE A 56 -3.74 0.22 -15.76
CA PHE A 56 -3.74 -1.16 -15.28
C PHE A 56 -5.13 -1.80 -15.39
N ASP A 57 -5.20 -3.07 -15.75
CA ASP A 57 -6.47 -3.81 -15.77
C ASP A 57 -6.97 -4.17 -14.37
N LYS A 58 -6.05 -4.29 -13.41
CA LYS A 58 -6.33 -4.66 -12.03
C LYS A 58 -5.51 -3.81 -11.07
N LEU A 59 -6.11 -3.45 -9.94
CA LEU A 59 -5.49 -2.63 -8.91
C LEU A 59 -5.61 -3.31 -7.55
N VAL A 60 -4.48 -3.48 -6.86
CA VAL A 60 -4.41 -3.94 -5.46
C VAL A 60 -3.89 -2.80 -4.60
N ILE A 61 -4.61 -2.46 -3.53
CA ILE A 61 -4.25 -1.34 -2.64
C ILE A 61 -3.72 -1.90 -1.32
N ALA A 62 -2.42 -1.72 -1.07
CA ALA A 62 -1.71 -2.22 0.11
C ALA A 62 -0.97 -1.10 0.87
N THR A 63 -1.56 0.10 0.96
CA THR A 63 -0.89 1.31 1.49
C THR A 63 -0.93 1.47 3.01
N GLY A 64 -1.41 0.48 3.75
CA GLY A 64 -1.65 0.60 5.20
C GLY A 64 -2.64 1.72 5.56
N SER A 65 -2.53 2.25 6.79
CA SER A 65 -3.42 3.28 7.36
C SER A 65 -3.11 4.71 6.88
N SER A 66 -3.00 4.90 5.57
CA SER A 66 -2.76 6.22 4.95
C SER A 66 -4.07 6.97 4.73
N LYS A 67 -4.28 8.07 5.46
CA LYS A 67 -5.45 8.96 5.29
C LYS A 67 -5.62 9.47 3.86
N LYS A 68 -4.51 9.81 3.19
CA LYS A 68 -4.51 10.24 1.79
C LYS A 68 -5.09 9.16 0.88
N THR A 69 -4.70 7.90 1.09
CA THR A 69 -5.21 6.79 0.27
C THR A 69 -6.69 6.51 0.53
N TRP A 70 -7.16 6.68 1.77
CA TRP A 70 -8.59 6.52 2.07
C TRP A 70 -9.46 7.46 1.23
N GLN A 71 -9.06 8.73 1.07
CA GLN A 71 -9.76 9.67 0.20
C GLN A 71 -9.76 9.23 -1.27
N LEU A 72 -8.65 8.65 -1.75
CA LEU A 72 -8.59 8.08 -3.11
C LEU A 72 -9.56 6.91 -3.29
N ILE A 73 -9.69 6.07 -2.26
CA ILE A 73 -10.61 4.92 -2.25
C ILE A 73 -12.07 5.38 -2.18
N GLU A 74 -12.38 6.43 -1.41
CA GLU A 74 -13.73 7.04 -1.37
C GLU A 74 -14.15 7.56 -2.75
N ASN A 75 -13.22 8.18 -3.49
CA ASN A 75 -13.48 8.65 -4.86
C ASN A 75 -13.76 7.51 -5.86
N LEU A 76 -13.40 6.27 -5.52
CA LEU A 76 -13.78 5.08 -6.29
C LEU A 76 -15.16 4.54 -5.90
N GLY A 77 -15.85 5.17 -4.95
CA GLY A 77 -17.20 4.82 -4.49
C GLY A 77 -17.26 3.90 -3.27
N HIS A 78 -16.12 3.63 -2.61
CA HIS A 78 -16.10 2.83 -1.39
C HIS A 78 -16.42 3.67 -0.15
N LYS A 79 -17.09 3.08 0.83
CA LYS A 79 -17.31 3.70 2.14
C LYS A 79 -16.12 3.44 3.07
N ILE A 80 -15.55 4.50 3.64
CA ILE A 80 -14.51 4.37 4.67
C ILE A 80 -15.15 4.45 6.06
N VAL A 81 -14.80 3.49 6.91
CA VAL A 81 -15.17 3.51 8.33
C VAL A 81 -14.09 4.30 9.09
N PRO A 82 -14.45 5.30 9.91
CA PRO A 82 -13.47 6.05 10.70
C PRO A 82 -12.59 5.12 11.54
N SER A 83 -11.27 5.27 11.42
CA SER A 83 -10.32 4.46 12.17
C SER A 83 -10.22 4.92 13.62
N LEU A 84 -10.25 4.00 14.57
CA LEU A 84 -9.91 4.24 15.97
C LEU A 84 -8.52 3.67 16.28
N PRO A 85 -7.73 4.34 17.16
CA PRO A 85 -6.48 3.76 17.65
C PRO A 85 -6.77 2.50 18.47
N SER A 86 -6.04 1.42 18.20
CA SER A 86 -6.21 0.13 18.88
C SER A 86 -4.99 -0.31 19.69
N LEU A 87 -3.78 -0.05 19.16
CA LEU A 87 -2.52 -0.30 19.85
C LEU A 87 -1.90 1.02 20.30
N PHE A 88 -2.16 1.41 21.54
CA PHE A 88 -1.59 2.59 22.16
C PHE A 88 -1.22 2.29 23.61
N THR A 89 -0.25 3.03 24.13
CA THR A 89 0.12 2.97 25.55
C THR A 89 -0.71 3.99 26.31
N PHE A 90 -1.35 3.59 27.40
CA PHE A 90 -1.97 4.53 28.32
C PHE A 90 -0.89 5.34 29.04
N ASN A 91 -0.99 6.66 28.98
CA ASN A 91 -0.18 7.54 29.82
C ASN A 91 -0.92 7.77 31.12
N CYS A 92 -0.70 6.90 32.11
CA CYS A 92 -1.24 7.05 33.45
C CYS A 92 -0.24 7.84 34.30
N LYS A 93 -0.68 8.97 34.85
CA LYS A 93 0.04 9.72 35.90
C LYS A 93 -0.46 9.30 37.27
#